data_AF-A0A9C7Q4Z6-F1
#
_entry.id   AF-A0A9C7Q4Z6-F1
#
_cell.length_a   1.000
_cell.length_b   1.000
_cell.length_c   1.000
_cell.angle_alpha   90.00
_cell.angle_beta   90.00
_cell.angle_gamma   90.00
#
_symmetry.space_group_name_H-M   'P 1'
#
loop_
_entity.id
_entity.type
_entity.pdbx_description
1 polymer ?
#
loop_
_entity_poly.entity_id
_entity_poly.type
_entity_poly.pdbx_seq_one_letter_code
_entity_poly.pdbx_strand_id
1 'polypeptide(L)' 'MTLERISQQEDSIARRYEYGDEELIVADFGTAEVSVDVLDDAAIVVVERDGESFQSEIELPDGDAQAFINNGVLTIEVGQ' A
#
# COMPACT_ATOMS: atom_id res chain seq x y z
N MET A 1 18.16 -2.59 7.95
CA MET A 1 16.75 -2.41 8.35
C MET A 1 16.55 -0.94 8.63
N THR A 2 15.99 -0.22 7.65
CA THR A 2 15.57 1.17 7.78
C THR A 2 14.05 1.18 7.67
N LEU A 3 13.40 1.95 8.52
CA LEU A 3 11.94 2.07 8.55
C LEU A 3 11.59 3.49 8.11
N GLU A 4 10.93 3.62 6.97
CA GLU A 4 10.42 4.90 6.49
C GLU A 4 8.89 4.94 6.58
N ARG A 5 8.38 6.05 7.12
CA ARG A 5 6.95 6.30 7.31
C ARG A 5 6.48 7.27 6.24
N ILE A 6 5.76 6.76 5.25
CA ILE A 6 5.41 7.50 4.02
C ILE A 6 4.32 8.54 4.27
N SER A 7 3.27 8.23 5.05
CA SER A 7 2.17 9.19 5.27
C SER A 7 1.31 8.90 6.52
N GLN A 8 0.64 9.95 6.99
CA GLN A 8 -0.51 9.91 7.88
C GLN A 8 -1.63 10.72 7.20
N GLN A 9 -2.45 10.07 6.39
CA GLN A 9 -3.81 10.54 6.19
C GLN A 9 -4.63 10.03 7.38
N GLU A 10 -5.59 10.81 7.86
CA GLU A 10 -6.19 10.74 9.21
C GLU A 10 -6.73 9.34 9.64
N ASP A 11 -6.81 8.37 8.72
CA ASP A 11 -7.30 7.01 8.98
C ASP A 11 -6.44 5.86 8.42
N SER A 12 -5.20 6.08 7.96
CA SER A 12 -4.32 4.99 7.47
C SER A 12 -2.87 5.14 7.93
N ILE A 13 -2.28 4.05 8.45
CA ILE A 13 -0.84 3.99 8.78
C ILE A 13 -0.14 3.20 7.67
N ALA A 14 0.58 3.90 6.78
CA ALA A 14 1.48 3.26 5.82
C ALA A 14 2.89 3.11 6.41
N ARG A 15 3.50 1.92 6.23
CA ARG A 15 4.86 1.56 6.66
C ARG A 15 5.58 0.91 5.48
N ARG A 16 6.81 1.37 5.20
CA ARG A 16 7.69 0.76 4.19
C ARG A 16 8.79 -0.03 4.88
N TYR A 17 9.06 -1.23 4.39
CA TYR A 17 10.13 -2.11 4.85
C TYR A 17 11.04 -2.48 3.68
N GLU A 18 12.32 -2.21 3.82
CA GLU A 18 13.34 -2.65 2.86
C GLU A 18 13.91 -4.01 3.30
N TYR A 19 13.74 -5.05 2.47
CA TYR A 19 14.22 -6.40 2.71
C TYR A 19 15.22 -6.82 1.62
N GLY A 20 16.50 -6.48 1.79
CA GLY A 20 17.54 -6.89 0.83
C GLY A 20 17.40 -6.17 -0.50
N ASP A 21 17.18 -6.91 -1.59
CA ASP A 21 16.92 -6.39 -2.94
C ASP A 21 15.41 -6.27 -3.23
N GLU A 22 14.55 -6.72 -2.31
CA GLU A 22 13.10 -6.71 -2.41
C GLU A 22 12.52 -5.60 -1.53
N GLU A 23 11.50 -4.91 -2.03
CA GLU A 23 10.85 -3.85 -1.29
C GLU A 23 9.41 -4.17 -0.93
N LEU A 24 9.05 -3.92 0.33
CA LEU A 24 7.74 -4.24 0.89
C LEU A 24 7.05 -2.97 1.38
N ILE A 25 5.91 -2.64 0.79
CA ILE A 25 5.02 -1.58 1.28
C ILE A 25 3.84 -2.21 2.00
N VAL A 26 3.54 -1.78 3.23
CA VAL A 26 2.41 -2.27 4.01
C VAL A 26 1.57 -1.10 4.51
N ALA A 27 0.27 -1.12 4.25
CA ALA A 27 -0.67 -0.12 4.73
C ALA A 27 -1.85 -0.79 5.45
N ASP A 28 -2.18 -0.29 6.64
CA ASP A 28 -3.32 -0.75 7.43
C ASP A 28 -4.47 0.26 7.33
N PHE A 29 -5.61 -0.22 6.84
CA PHE A 29 -6.86 0.53 6.67
C PHE A 29 -7.98 0.06 7.64
N GLY A 30 -7.65 -0.80 8.61
CA GLY A 30 -8.61 -1.30 9.60
C GLY A 30 -9.72 -2.15 8.99
N THR A 31 -10.98 -1.80 9.26
CA THR A 31 -12.16 -2.54 8.77
C THR A 31 -12.72 -1.98 7.46
N ALA A 32 -12.02 -1.04 6.81
CA ALA A 32 -12.45 -0.51 5.53
C ALA A 32 -12.37 -1.57 4.41
N GLU A 33 -13.23 -1.43 3.41
CA GLU A 33 -13.11 -2.20 2.18
C GLU A 33 -12.02 -1.55 1.32
N VAL A 34 -11.02 -2.34 0.91
CA VAL A 34 -9.85 -1.85 0.18
C VAL A 34 -9.79 -2.55 -1.16
N SER A 35 -9.52 -1.78 -2.21
CA SER A 35 -9.17 -2.27 -3.53
C SER A 35 -7.86 -1.65 -3.98
N VAL A 36 -7.08 -2.39 -4.75
CA VAL A 36 -5.80 -1.93 -5.29
C VAL A 36 -5.68 -2.32 -6.75
N ASP A 37 -5.16 -1.41 -7.56
CA ASP A 37 -4.74 -1.65 -8.93
C ASP A 37 -3.27 -1.26 -9.06
N VAL A 38 -2.46 -2.13 -9.64
CA VAL A 38 -1.02 -1.93 -9.82
C VAL A 38 -0.76 -1.58 -11.27
N LEU A 39 -0.15 -0.41 -11.48
CA LEU A 39 0.12 0.21 -12.77
C LEU A 39 1.61 0.55 -12.86
N ASP A 40 2.42 -0.34 -13.44
CA ASP A 40 3.86 -0.13 -13.69
C ASP A 40 4.59 0.46 -12.45
N ASP A 41 4.78 1.78 -12.39
CA ASP A 41 5.46 2.54 -11.33
C ASP A 41 4.54 3.04 -10.19
N ALA A 42 3.26 2.68 -10.17
CA ALA A 42 2.29 3.16 -9.18
C ALA A 42 1.28 2.10 -8.74
N ALA A 43 0.78 2.23 -7.52
CA ALA A 43 -0.42 1.52 -7.05
C ALA A 43 -1.53 2.51 -6.72
N ILE A 44 -2.69 2.33 -7.34
CA ILE A 44 -3.90 3.09 -7.01
C ILE A 44 -4.66 2.32 -5.93
N VAL A 45 -4.84 2.95 -4.78
CA VAL A 45 -5.56 2.38 -3.64
C VAL A 45 -6.88 3.12 -3.47
N VAL A 46 -7.97 2.36 -3.41
CA VAL A 46 -9.31 2.86 -3.12
C VAL A 46 -9.77 2.27 -1.79
N VAL A 47 -10.22 3.14 -0.90
CA VAL A 47 -10.70 2.80 0.44
C VAL A 47 -12.13 3.27 0.57
N GLU A 48 -13.04 2.33 0.85
CA GLU A 48 -14.46 2.60 1.09
C GLU A 48 -14.77 2.40 2.58
N ARG A 49 -15.32 3.45 3.21
CA ARG A 49 -15.60 3.47 4.64
C ARG A 49 -16.77 4.38 4.95
N ASP A 50 -17.73 3.89 5.72
CA ASP A 50 -18.89 4.65 6.18
C ASP A 50 -19.69 5.35 5.06
N GLY A 51 -19.66 4.79 3.84
CA GLY A 51 -20.32 5.35 2.65
C GLY A 51 -19.52 6.43 1.92
N GLU A 52 -18.30 6.71 2.36
CA GLU A 52 -17.33 7.59 1.71
C GLU A 52 -16.24 6.78 1.01
N SER A 53 -15.72 7.32 -0.11
CA SER A 53 -14.65 6.70 -0.90
C SER A 53 -13.43 7.61 -0.97
N PHE A 54 -12.26 7.09 -0.61
CA PHE A 54 -10.99 7.79 -0.68
C PHE A 54 -10.08 7.09 -1.68
N GLN A 55 -9.44 7.87 -2.56
CA GLN A 55 -8.43 7.36 -3.49
C GLN A 55 -7.07 7.93 -3.11
N SER A 56 -6.03 7.11 -3.19
CA SER A 56 -4.66 7.55 -3.06
C SER A 56 -3.74 6.77 -4.00
N GLU A 57 -2.70 7.43 -4.46
CA GLU A 57 -1.67 6.85 -5.31
C GLU A 57 -0.43 6.61 -4.45
N ILE A 58 0.20 5.46 -4.62
CA ILE A 58 1.46 5.09 -3.99
C ILE A 58 2.47 4.90 -5.12
N GLU A 59 3.50 5.75 -5.16
CA GLU A 59 4.65 5.56 -6.03
C GLU A 59 5.39 4.28 -5.62
N LEU A 60 5.65 3.41 -6.59
CA LEU A 60 6.37 2.16 -6.42
C LEU A 60 7.81 2.30 -6.93
N PRO A 61 8.77 1.59 -6.33
CA PRO A 61 10.09 1.41 -6.94
C PRO A 61 10.01 0.76 -8.32
N ASP A 62 11.08 0.90 -9.10
CA ASP A 62 11.25 0.12 -10.32
C ASP A 62 11.26 -1.39 -10.04
N GLY A 63 10.42 -2.15 -10.75
CA GLY A 63 10.36 -3.60 -10.68
C GLY A 63 8.95 -4.15 -10.88
N ASP A 64 8.82 -5.47 -11.09
CA ASP A 64 7.52 -6.11 -11.06
C ASP A 64 6.92 -6.02 -9.65
N ALA A 65 5.65 -5.63 -9.58
CA ALA A 65 4.93 -5.42 -8.34
C ALA A 65 3.70 -6.32 -8.21
N GLN A 66 3.49 -6.85 -7.00
CA GLN A 66 2.32 -7.66 -6.67
C GLN A 66 1.69 -7.17 -5.37
N ALA A 67 0.36 -7.04 -5.38
CA ALA A 67 -0.40 -6.53 -4.24
C ALA A 67 -1.36 -7.58 -3.68
N PHE A 68 -1.48 -7.59 -2.35
CA PHE A 68 -2.33 -8.49 -1.60
C PHE A 68 -3.11 -7.70 -0.56
N ILE A 69 -4.38 -8.05 -0.36
CA ILE A 69 -5.22 -7.47 0.68
C ILE A 69 -5.68 -8.58 1.61
N ASN A 70 -5.40 -8.44 2.90
CA ASN A 70 -5.82 -9.39 3.92
C ASN A 70 -6.43 -8.66 5.11
N ASN A 71 -7.75 -8.77 5.27
CA ASN A 71 -8.50 -8.17 6.39
C ASN A 71 -8.18 -6.67 6.59
N GLY A 72 -8.19 -5.89 5.50
CA GLY A 72 -7.92 -4.45 5.53
C GLY A 72 -6.44 -4.05 5.57
N VAL A 73 -5.52 -5.02 5.55
CA VAL A 73 -4.08 -4.77 5.40
C VAL A 73 -3.70 -4.97 3.94
N LEU A 74 -3.19 -3.92 3.30
CA LEU A 74 -2.58 -3.95 1.98
C LEU A 74 -1.08 -4.23 2.13
N THR A 75 -0.59 -5.19 1.37
CA THR A 75 0.82 -5.51 1.22
C THR A 75 1.18 -5.44 -0.27
N ILE A 76 2.22 -4.69 -0.62
CA ILE A 76 2.77 -4.60 -1.97
C ILE A 76 4.23 -5.05 -1.92
N GLU A 77 4.55 -6.06 -2.71
CA GLU A 77 5.91 -6.58 -2.91
C GLU A 77 6.43 -6.10 -4.27
N VAL A 78 7.64 -5.54 -4.30
CA VAL A 78 8.27 -5.00 -5.52
C VAL A 78 9.67 -5.61 -5.69
N GLY A 79 9.97 -6.05 -6.91
CA GLY A 79 11.28 -6.59 -7.29
C GLY A 79 11.36 -8.12 -7.39
N GLN A 80 10.25 -8.80 -7.66
CA GLN A 80 10.21 -10.26 -7.91
C GLN A 80 10.62 -10.65 -9.34
#